data_AF-A0A2V7MC41-F1
#
_entry.id   AF-A0A2V7MC41-F1
#
_cell.length_a   1.000
_cell.length_b   1.000
_cell.length_c   1.000
_cell.angle_alpha   90.00
_cell.angle_beta   90.00
_cell.angle_gamma   90.00
#
_symmetry.space_group_name_H-M   'P 1'
#
loop_
_entity.id
_entity.type
_entity.pdbx_description
1 polymer ?
#
loop_
_entity_poly.entity_id
_entity_poly.type
_entity_poly.pdbx_seq_one_letter_code
_entity_poly.pdbx_strand_id
1 'polypeptide(L)'
;MGAGARRSGWPALRVKSLPALPRLHAITDERIARRPDLGEIVQLGQGSLTPEDARRLNPRWWIGKSVHDLREAEAAHAGGADYLLVGPVFPTATHPDRAPLGSARLKEIAAVGLPVIVIGGVTPERIPALLAEAAIHGVAAITALWHAADPADAARRMLEELNG
;
A
#
# COMPACT_ATOMS: atom_id res chain seq x y z
N MET A 1 32.13 43.80 -22.24
CA MET A 1 30.93 43.32 -22.97
C MET A 1 30.71 41.89 -22.48
N GLY A 2 29.87 41.65 -21.46
CA GLY A 2 28.41 41.46 -21.59
C GLY A 2 28.14 40.15 -22.36
N ALA A 3 27.42 39.13 -21.90
CA ALA A 3 26.49 38.96 -20.79
C ALA A 3 26.29 37.45 -20.56
N GLY A 4 25.76 37.05 -19.40
CA GLY A 4 25.31 35.67 -19.18
C GLY A 4 25.00 35.38 -17.71
N ALA A 5 23.75 35.64 -17.33
CA ALA A 5 23.28 35.69 -15.95
C ALA A 5 23.13 34.33 -15.26
N ARG A 6 23.14 34.41 -13.92
CA ARG A 6 22.83 33.38 -12.92
C ARG A 6 21.47 32.71 -13.19
N ARG A 7 21.31 31.43 -12.76
CA ARG A 7 20.37 31.06 -11.67
C ARG A 7 20.36 29.56 -11.31
N SER A 8 20.34 29.34 -9.99
CA SER A 8 19.73 28.26 -9.19
C SER A 8 20.08 26.80 -9.57
N GLY A 9 20.79 26.03 -8.74
CA GLY A 9 20.54 25.88 -7.31
C GLY A 9 19.28 25.04 -7.08
N TRP A 10 19.24 23.84 -7.64
CA TRP A 10 18.21 22.85 -7.30
C TRP A 10 18.52 22.35 -5.89
N PRO A 11 17.58 22.42 -4.93
CA PRO A 11 17.80 21.77 -3.65
C PRO A 11 17.94 20.27 -3.94
N ALA A 12 19.06 19.69 -3.50
CA ALA A 12 19.28 18.25 -3.54
C ALA A 12 17.99 17.57 -3.06
N LEU A 13 17.42 16.72 -3.91
CA LEU A 13 16.27 15.90 -3.60
C LEU A 13 16.62 15.15 -2.29
N ARG A 14 16.09 15.61 -1.15
CA ARG A 14 16.16 14.82 0.08
C ARG A 14 15.21 13.67 -0.14
N VAL A 15 15.72 12.59 -0.71
CA VAL A 15 15.13 11.27 -0.52
C VAL A 15 15.21 11.04 0.99
N LYS A 16 14.12 11.34 1.70
CA LYS A 16 13.91 10.75 3.03
C LYS A 16 13.89 9.25 2.73
N SER A 17 14.98 8.56 3.04
CA SER A 17 14.93 7.12 3.17
C SER A 17 13.86 6.86 4.22
N LEU A 18 12.66 6.52 3.77
CA LEU A 18 11.68 5.89 4.63
C LEU A 18 12.41 4.68 5.22
N PRO A 19 12.34 4.44 6.55
CA PRO A 19 12.93 3.24 7.11
C PRO A 19 12.47 2.05 6.27
N ALA A 20 13.41 1.15 5.92
CA ALA A 20 13.08 -0.05 5.16
C ALA A 20 11.89 -0.70 5.86
N LEU A 21 10.72 -0.68 5.22
CA LEU A 21 9.55 -1.27 5.82
C LEU A 21 9.87 -2.76 5.99
N PRO A 22 9.85 -3.31 7.22
CA PRO A 22 9.85 -4.76 7.35
C PRO A 22 8.58 -5.22 6.63
N ARG A 23 8.77 -6.09 5.62
CA ARG A 23 7.74 -6.67 4.74
C ARG A 23 6.42 -6.77 5.48
N LEU A 24 5.49 -5.90 5.11
CA LEU A 24 4.36 -5.54 5.96
C LEU A 24 3.36 -6.68 6.00
N HIS A 25 3.27 -7.37 7.14
CA HIS A 25 2.17 -8.27 7.47
C HIS A 25 1.01 -7.42 8.00
N ALA A 26 0.00 -7.18 7.18
CA ALA A 26 -1.26 -6.68 7.67
C ALA A 26 -2.40 -7.51 7.07
N ILE A 27 -3.04 -8.31 7.92
CA ILE A 27 -4.37 -8.88 7.67
C ILE A 27 -5.36 -8.03 8.46
N THR A 28 -6.48 -7.77 7.80
CA THR A 28 -7.41 -6.65 7.90
C THR A 28 -8.18 -6.49 9.21
N ASP A 29 -8.60 -5.25 9.50
CA ASP A 29 -10.01 -4.81 9.56
C ASP A 29 -10.20 -3.82 10.71
N GLU A 30 -10.22 -2.51 10.40
CA GLU A 30 -10.54 -1.30 11.23
C GLU A 30 -9.83 -1.15 12.58
N ARG A 31 -9.20 -2.23 13.04
CA ARG A 31 -8.60 -2.43 14.34
C ARG A 31 -7.16 -2.08 14.18
N ILE A 32 -6.80 -1.02 14.89
CA ILE A 32 -5.46 -0.51 15.06
C ILE A 32 -4.51 -1.67 15.33
N ALA A 33 -3.78 -2.11 14.31
CA ALA A 33 -2.66 -3.00 14.51
C ALA A 33 -1.64 -2.21 15.35
N ARG A 34 -1.33 -2.70 16.55
CA ARG A 34 -0.39 -2.02 17.44
C ARG A 34 1.02 -2.44 17.06
N ARG A 35 1.79 -1.49 16.52
CA ARG A 35 3.23 -1.62 16.32
C ARG A 35 3.92 -0.65 17.26
N PRO A 36 4.63 -1.13 18.31
CA PRO A 36 5.26 -0.26 19.30
C PRO A 36 6.19 0.80 18.69
N ASP A 37 6.75 0.50 17.52
CA ASP A 37 7.64 1.33 16.71
C ASP A 37 6.91 2.33 15.79
N LEU A 38 5.65 2.08 15.42
CA LEU A 38 4.89 2.89 14.46
C LEU A 38 3.69 3.62 15.08
N GLY A 39 3.40 3.38 16.37
CA GLY A 39 2.22 3.91 17.03
C GLY A 39 0.93 3.19 16.65
N GLU A 40 -0.19 3.89 16.75
CA GLU A 40 -1.50 3.38 16.32
C GLU A 40 -1.62 3.49 14.80
N ILE A 41 -1.88 2.36 14.14
CA ILE A 41 -2.10 2.27 12.69
C ILE A 41 -3.59 2.45 12.41
N VAL A 42 -3.95 3.30 11.45
CA VAL A 42 -5.33 3.49 11.02
C VAL A 42 -5.46 3.20 9.52
N GLN A 43 -6.41 2.35 9.15
CA GLN A 43 -6.72 2.05 7.74
C GLN A 43 -8.02 2.76 7.35
N LEU A 44 -7.93 3.71 6.43
CA LEU A 44 -9.06 4.50 5.98
C LEU A 44 -9.70 3.86 4.74
N GLY A 45 -10.99 3.54 4.83
CA GLY A 45 -11.78 3.02 3.72
C GLY A 45 -12.35 4.11 2.82
N GLN A 46 -13.19 3.71 1.87
CA GLN A 46 -14.01 4.61 1.08
C GLN A 46 -15.10 5.23 1.96
N GLY A 47 -15.34 6.53 1.86
CA GLY A 47 -16.31 7.25 2.70
C GLY A 47 -15.85 7.58 4.13
N SER A 48 -14.70 7.06 4.57
CA SER A 48 -14.04 7.46 5.82
C SER A 48 -13.39 8.85 5.71
N LEU A 49 -12.78 9.32 6.81
CA LEU A 49 -11.96 10.53 6.83
C LEU A 49 -10.91 10.56 5.70
N THR A 50 -10.53 11.77 5.29
CA THR A 50 -9.34 11.95 4.45
C THR A 50 -8.07 11.68 5.27
N PRO A 51 -6.95 11.29 4.65
CA PRO A 51 -5.68 11.18 5.36
C PRO A 51 -5.28 12.48 6.07
N GLU A 52 -5.62 13.63 5.47
CA GLU A 52 -5.35 14.95 6.05
C GLU A 52 -6.15 15.15 7.35
N ASP A 53 -7.45 14.85 7.34
CA ASP A 53 -8.30 14.98 8.53
C ASP A 53 -7.90 14.00 9.63
N ALA A 54 -7.55 12.76 9.27
CA ALA A 54 -7.02 11.78 10.21
C ALA A 54 -5.71 12.27 10.84
N ARG A 55 -4.82 12.90 10.06
CA ARG A 55 -3.58 13.50 10.56
C ARG A 55 -3.83 14.66 11.53
N ARG A 56 -4.88 15.47 11.30
CA ARG A 56 -5.29 16.55 12.20
C ARG A 56 -5.81 16.03 13.53
N LEU A 57 -6.49 14.89 13.54
CA LEU A 57 -6.96 14.25 14.78
C LEU A 57 -5.80 13.70 15.62
N ASN A 58 -4.85 13.01 14.99
CA ASN A 58 -3.66 12.54 15.67
C ASN A 58 -2.44 12.53 14.73
N PRO A 59 -1.47 13.44 14.94
CA PRO A 59 -0.31 13.54 14.06
C PRO A 59 0.61 12.31 14.13
N ARG A 60 0.46 11.44 15.14
CA ARG A 60 1.27 10.24 15.34
C ARG A 60 0.69 8.97 14.74
N TRP A 61 -0.51 9.01 14.18
CA TRP A 61 -1.07 7.82 13.53
C TRP A 61 -0.26 7.42 12.30
N TRP A 62 -0.17 6.11 12.07
CA TRP A 62 0.31 5.60 10.79
C TRP A 62 -0.88 5.33 9.88
N ILE A 63 -1.02 6.11 8.81
CA ILE A 63 -2.27 6.25 8.06
C ILE A 63 -2.20 5.49 6.75
N GLY A 64 -2.99 4.43 6.63
CA GLY A 64 -3.26 3.72 5.39
C GLY A 64 -4.50 4.27 4.69
N LYS A 65 -4.49 4.29 3.35
CA LYS A 65 -5.68 4.58 2.55
C LYS A 65 -5.98 3.46 1.56
N SER A 66 -7.21 2.97 1.56
CA SER A 66 -7.69 2.06 0.52
C SER A 66 -7.91 2.84 -0.77
N VAL A 67 -7.29 2.38 -1.86
CA VAL A 67 -7.34 3.03 -3.18
C VAL A 67 -7.60 2.01 -4.28
N HIS A 68 -8.27 2.47 -5.33
CA HIS A 68 -8.79 1.62 -6.40
C HIS A 68 -8.54 2.18 -7.79
N ASP A 69 -7.85 3.31 -7.89
CA ASP A 69 -7.33 3.87 -9.12
C ASP A 69 -6.15 4.83 -8.82
N LEU A 70 -5.50 5.32 -9.89
CA LEU A 70 -4.36 6.24 -9.78
C LEU A 70 -4.74 7.57 -9.13
N ARG A 71 -5.92 8.11 -9.41
CA ARG A 71 -6.36 9.40 -8.88
C ARG A 71 -6.58 9.34 -7.37
N GLU A 72 -7.16 8.25 -6.88
CA GLU A 72 -7.29 8.00 -5.44
C GLU A 72 -5.93 7.87 -4.76
N ALA A 73 -4.97 7.20 -5.41
CA ALA A 73 -3.60 7.06 -4.90
C ALA A 73 -2.86 8.41 -4.81
N GLU A 74 -2.94 9.23 -5.86
CA GLU A 74 -2.37 10.58 -5.87
C GLU A 74 -3.00 11.48 -4.80
N ALA A 75 -4.33 11.42 -4.65
CA ALA A 75 -5.05 12.17 -3.61
C ALA A 75 -4.66 11.70 -2.20
N ALA A 76 -4.50 10.39 -1.99
CA ALA A 76 -4.04 9.83 -0.73
C ALA A 76 -2.62 10.28 -0.37
N HIS A 77 -1.71 10.29 -1.36
CA HIS A 77 -0.36 10.79 -1.19
C HIS A 77 -0.33 12.28 -0.83
N ALA A 78 -1.06 13.11 -1.60
CA ALA A 78 -1.18 14.53 -1.33
C ALA A 78 -1.79 14.83 0.05
N GLY A 79 -2.72 13.99 0.51
CA GLY A 79 -3.35 14.09 1.83
C GLY A 79 -2.46 13.61 2.98
N GLY A 80 -1.26 13.07 2.72
CA GLY A 80 -0.34 12.62 3.76
C GLY A 80 -0.61 11.22 4.32
N ALA A 81 -1.16 10.33 3.49
CA ALA A 81 -1.16 8.89 3.78
C ALA A 81 0.28 8.37 3.84
N ASP A 82 0.52 7.41 4.74
CA ASP A 82 1.81 6.77 4.91
C ASP A 82 1.94 5.48 4.08
N TYR A 83 0.83 4.84 3.70
CA TYR A 83 0.81 3.70 2.79
C TYR A 83 -0.54 3.56 2.06
N LEU A 84 -0.54 2.77 0.99
CA LEU A 84 -1.70 2.46 0.16
C LEU A 84 -2.08 0.99 0.30
N LEU A 85 -3.37 0.75 0.52
CA LEU A 85 -3.97 -0.58 0.39
C LEU A 85 -4.68 -0.65 -0.97
N VAL A 86 -4.11 -1.38 -1.92
CA VAL A 86 -4.51 -1.35 -3.33
C VAL A 86 -5.27 -2.61 -3.67
N GLY A 87 -6.53 -2.48 -4.10
CA GLY A 87 -7.31 -3.64 -4.51
C GLY A 87 -8.72 -3.30 -5.01
N PRO A 88 -9.51 -4.31 -5.42
CA PRO A 88 -9.05 -5.66 -5.67
C PRO A 88 -8.14 -5.71 -6.91
N VAL A 89 -6.97 -6.35 -6.79
CA VAL A 89 -6.06 -6.51 -7.93
C VAL A 89 -6.43 -7.71 -8.80
N PHE A 90 -6.96 -8.76 -8.19
CA PHE A 90 -7.50 -9.94 -8.86
C PHE A 90 -9.00 -10.10 -8.57
N PRO A 91 -9.73 -10.89 -9.40
CA PRO A 91 -11.10 -11.28 -9.07
C PRO A 91 -11.19 -11.89 -7.67
N THR A 92 -12.20 -11.47 -6.90
CA THR A 92 -12.39 -11.91 -5.50
C THR A 92 -13.87 -12.09 -5.17
N ALA A 93 -14.17 -13.15 -4.41
CA ALA A 93 -15.53 -13.42 -3.94
C ALA A 93 -16.05 -12.40 -2.91
N THR A 94 -15.15 -11.66 -2.23
CA THR A 94 -15.53 -10.63 -1.25
C THR A 94 -16.11 -9.38 -1.91
N HIS A 95 -15.78 -9.12 -3.17
CA HIS A 95 -16.26 -7.97 -3.94
C HIS A 95 -16.50 -8.39 -5.41
N PRO A 96 -17.53 -9.23 -5.67
CA PRO A 96 -17.73 -9.83 -6.99
C PRO A 96 -18.13 -8.81 -8.06
N ASP A 97 -18.78 -7.71 -7.66
CA ASP A 97 -19.27 -6.67 -8.57
C ASP A 97 -18.17 -5.66 -8.97
N ARG A 98 -16.96 -5.79 -8.40
CA ARG A 98 -15.86 -4.85 -8.64
C ARG A 98 -14.88 -5.43 -9.64
N ALA A 99 -14.70 -4.73 -10.76
CA ALA A 99 -13.69 -5.08 -11.74
C ALA A 99 -12.28 -5.03 -11.09
N PRO A 100 -11.45 -6.06 -11.29
CA PRO A 100 -10.08 -6.06 -10.77
C PRO A 100 -9.22 -5.00 -11.49
N LEU A 101 -8.31 -4.38 -10.74
CA LEU A 101 -7.36 -3.39 -11.27
C LEU A 101 -6.42 -3.98 -12.34
N GLY A 102 -5.96 -5.21 -12.13
CA GLY A 102 -4.90 -5.82 -12.93
C GLY A 102 -3.51 -5.22 -12.67
N SER A 103 -2.48 -5.84 -13.26
CA SER A 103 -1.07 -5.51 -13.03
C SER A 103 -0.68 -4.12 -13.56
N ALA A 104 -1.20 -3.73 -14.73
CA ALA A 104 -0.87 -2.45 -15.35
C ALA A 104 -1.26 -1.25 -14.44
N ARG A 105 -2.47 -1.27 -13.87
CA ARG A 105 -2.92 -0.21 -12.95
C ARG A 105 -2.20 -0.27 -11.61
N LEU A 106 -1.91 -1.46 -11.11
CA LEU A 106 -1.08 -1.61 -9.91
C LEU A 106 0.29 -0.95 -10.09
N LYS A 107 0.92 -1.11 -11.26
CA LYS A 107 2.21 -0.49 -11.57
C LYS A 107 2.14 1.03 -11.58
N GLU A 108 1.08 1.60 -12.17
CA GLU A 108 0.84 3.06 -12.14
C GLU A 108 0.69 3.56 -10.70
N ILE A 109 -0.12 2.87 -9.89
CA ILE A 109 -0.34 3.24 -8.48
C ILE A 109 0.95 3.13 -7.65
N ALA A 110 1.74 2.08 -7.85
CA ALA A 110 3.01 1.90 -7.14
C ALA A 110 4.04 3.00 -7.47
N ALA A 111 3.94 3.62 -8.65
CA ALA A 111 4.81 4.73 -9.04
C ALA A 111 4.52 6.04 -8.30
N VAL A 112 3.40 6.15 -7.56
CA VAL A 112 3.08 7.32 -6.70
C VAL A 112 4.11 7.49 -5.57
N GLY A 113 4.87 6.44 -5.24
CA GLY A 113 6.00 6.53 -4.30
C GLY A 113 5.64 6.34 -2.84
N LEU A 114 4.41 5.87 -2.54
CA LEU A 114 4.06 5.33 -1.23
C LEU A 114 4.25 3.82 -1.18
N PRO A 115 4.51 3.26 0.01
CA PRO A 115 4.40 1.83 0.25
C PRO A 115 3.05 1.27 -0.19
N VAL A 116 3.07 0.17 -0.93
CA VAL A 116 1.87 -0.50 -1.46
C VAL A 116 1.70 -1.86 -0.81
N ILE A 117 0.53 -2.09 -0.22
CA ILE A 117 0.03 -3.41 0.16
C ILE A 117 -1.05 -3.81 -0.84
N VAL A 118 -0.91 -4.97 -1.48
CA VAL A 118 -1.92 -5.46 -2.43
C VAL A 118 -2.98 -6.28 -1.71
N ILE A 119 -4.26 -6.04 -2.00
CA ILE A 119 -5.39 -6.83 -1.51
C ILE A 119 -6.35 -7.19 -2.65
N GLY A 120 -7.16 -8.24 -2.41
CA GLY A 120 -8.22 -8.68 -3.31
C GLY A 120 -7.74 -9.79 -4.24
N GLY A 121 -8.12 -11.02 -3.90
CA GLY A 121 -7.81 -12.22 -4.67
C GLY A 121 -6.31 -12.61 -4.65
N VAL A 122 -5.54 -12.17 -3.65
CA VAL A 122 -4.14 -12.58 -3.50
C VAL A 122 -4.05 -14.01 -2.97
N THR A 123 -3.19 -14.82 -3.58
CA THR A 123 -2.80 -16.18 -3.13
C THR A 123 -1.27 -16.31 -3.23
N PRO A 124 -0.63 -17.29 -2.57
CA PRO A 124 0.82 -17.50 -2.69
C PRO A 124 1.29 -17.55 -4.16
N GLU A 125 0.56 -18.27 -5.00
CA GLU A 125 0.91 -18.50 -6.41
C GLU A 125 0.86 -17.22 -7.27
N ARG A 126 0.17 -16.18 -6.81
CA ARG A 126 0.02 -14.90 -7.52
C ARG A 126 1.07 -13.87 -7.09
N ILE A 127 1.72 -14.06 -5.94
CA ILE A 127 2.69 -13.10 -5.39
C ILE A 127 3.90 -12.89 -6.31
N PRO A 128 4.53 -13.92 -6.91
CA PRO A 128 5.64 -13.71 -7.83
C PRO A 128 5.29 -12.81 -9.02
N ALA A 129 4.08 -12.96 -9.57
CA ALA A 129 3.60 -12.11 -10.65
C ALA A 129 3.41 -10.65 -10.21
N LEU A 130 2.92 -10.42 -8.98
CA LEU A 130 2.80 -9.06 -8.44
C LEU A 130 4.16 -8.38 -8.28
N LEU A 131 5.15 -9.11 -7.74
CA LEU A 131 6.50 -8.61 -7.53
C LEU A 131 7.23 -8.30 -8.84
N ALA A 132 6.96 -9.08 -9.89
CA ALA A 132 7.53 -8.84 -11.22
C ALA A 132 6.95 -7.59 -11.90
N GLU A 133 5.71 -7.22 -11.59
CA GLU A 133 4.99 -6.16 -12.29
C GLU A 133 5.11 -4.79 -11.63
N ALA A 134 5.19 -4.74 -10.29
CA ALA A 134 5.16 -3.50 -9.53
C ALA A 134 6.00 -3.56 -8.25
N ALA A 135 6.49 -2.39 -7.82
CA ALA A 135 7.20 -2.22 -6.55
C ALA A 135 6.23 -2.26 -5.36
N ILE A 136 5.81 -3.46 -4.97
CA ILE A 136 4.93 -3.68 -3.82
C ILE A 136 5.74 -3.98 -2.56
N HIS A 137 5.17 -3.67 -1.39
CA HIS A 137 5.82 -3.80 -0.08
C HIS A 137 5.20 -4.91 0.79
N GLY A 138 4.06 -5.44 0.36
CA GLY A 138 3.38 -6.53 1.04
C GLY A 138 2.07 -6.91 0.36
N VAL A 139 1.41 -7.91 0.93
CA VAL A 139 0.08 -8.35 0.52
C VAL A 139 -0.82 -8.55 1.73
N ALA A 140 -2.12 -8.40 1.50
CA ALA A 140 -3.18 -8.73 2.44
C ALA A 140 -4.13 -9.75 1.79
N ALA A 141 -4.59 -10.72 2.58
CA ALA A 141 -5.48 -11.77 2.12
C ALA A 141 -6.56 -12.04 3.16
N ILE A 142 -7.78 -12.32 2.68
CA ILE A 142 -8.91 -12.74 3.50
C ILE A 142 -9.23 -14.20 3.16
N THR A 143 -9.86 -14.44 2.01
CA THR A 143 -10.34 -15.77 1.61
C THR A 143 -9.23 -16.81 1.50
N ALA A 144 -8.06 -16.43 0.96
CA ALA A 144 -6.92 -17.34 0.84
C ALA A 144 -6.33 -17.81 2.17
N LEU A 145 -6.67 -17.16 3.29
CA LEU A 145 -6.28 -17.57 4.64
C LEU A 145 -7.46 -18.17 5.40
N TRP A 146 -8.62 -17.51 5.41
CA TRP A 146 -9.80 -17.96 6.14
C TRP A 146 -10.36 -19.30 5.64
N HIS A 147 -10.22 -19.58 4.34
CA HIS A 147 -10.72 -20.82 3.73
C HIS A 147 -9.60 -21.83 3.46
N ALA A 148 -8.37 -21.56 3.89
CA ALA A 148 -7.29 -22.52 3.77
C ALA A 148 -7.52 -23.70 4.72
N ALA A 149 -7.19 -24.91 4.27
CA ALA A 149 -7.16 -26.07 5.14
C ALA A 149 -6.17 -25.89 6.31
N ASP A 150 -5.07 -25.18 6.05
CA ASP A 150 -4.08 -24.74 7.04
C ASP A 150 -3.76 -23.25 6.81
N PRO A 151 -4.37 -22.33 7.59
CA PRO A 151 -4.11 -20.89 7.47
C PRO A 151 -2.67 -20.49 7.82
N ALA A 152 -1.99 -21.24 8.71
CA ALA A 152 -0.62 -20.95 9.10
C ALA A 152 0.35 -21.30 7.97
N ASP A 153 0.15 -22.46 7.33
CA ASP A 153 0.88 -22.84 6.13
C ASP A 153 0.66 -21.85 4.97
N ALA A 154 -0.60 -21.48 4.72
CA ALA A 154 -0.94 -20.50 3.68
C ALA A 154 -0.25 -19.16 3.92
N ALA A 155 -0.26 -18.66 5.16
CA ALA A 155 0.46 -17.45 5.53
C ALA A 155 1.97 -17.60 5.32
N ARG A 156 2.58 -18.69 5.81
CA ARG A 156 4.02 -18.99 5.64
C ARG A 156 4.42 -18.97 4.17
N ARG A 157 3.66 -19.64 3.30
CA ARG A 157 3.91 -19.65 1.85
C ARG A 157 3.82 -18.25 1.25
N MET A 158 2.84 -17.43 1.64
CA MET A 158 2.79 -16.03 1.20
C MET A 158 4.03 -15.25 1.62
N LEU A 159 4.55 -15.50 2.84
CA LEU A 159 5.77 -14.85 3.31
C LEU A 159 6.99 -15.31 2.53
N GLU A 160 7.09 -16.59 2.19
CA GLU A 160 8.20 -17.12 1.39
C GLU A 160 8.24 -16.50 0.00
N GLU A 161 7.10 -16.43 -0.68
CA GLU A 161 6.99 -15.80 -1.99
C GLU A 161 7.24 -14.29 -1.94
N LEU A 162 6.81 -13.64 -0.84
CA LEU A 162 7.20 -12.25 -0.61
C LEU A 162 8.69 -12.13 -0.35
N ASN A 163 9.35 -13.16 0.19
CA ASN A 163 10.71 -13.15 0.73
C ASN A 163 11.83 -13.49 -0.25
N GLY A 164 11.55 -14.38 -1.21
CA GLY A 164 12.43 -14.77 -2.30
C GLY A 164 12.74 -13.65 -3.26
#